data_AF-A0A7C1FCR9-F1
#
_entry.id   AF-A0A7C1FCR9-F1
#
_cell.length_a   1.000
_cell.length_b   1.000
_cell.length_c   1.000
_cell.angle_alpha   90.00
_cell.angle_beta   90.00
_cell.angle_gamma   90.00
#
_symmetry.space_group_name_H-M   'P 1'
#
loop_
_entity.id
_entity.type
_entity.pdbx_description
1 polymer ?
#
loop_
_entity_poly.entity_id
_entity_poly.type
_entity_poly.pdbx_seq_one_letter_code
_entity_poly.pdbx_strand_id
1 'polypeptide(L)'
;MAATTQSIGANESVNVRAEYSQGGLRFDRAFTLLSMLFLAGLWIDGWAHFHGRVDDSFFTPWHLVFYSAFGLCAAFLIINLFLNVRKGFSFTRALPKGYWLSLIGVTIFALGGVGDMIWHTLFGIEDGTEALLSPTHIMLAIGMALVFTGPVRAAWNRAQSTDASGQRGWGALAPMIICITLVLSLIWFFTSYANPIALPLAARGAFRGPSDTLQDFGVTGILMTMAIMSSIIVLLAWRWKLPFGAFTLLLTASTALLTVLIDSYWFIPGALITGVITDIFYARFKPSPERLGALALFAFITPALYMAAYFITVQVIAGVIWSIHVWTGAIFLSGIIGLLALFVVNGALHLKPNE
;
A
#
# COMPACT_ATOMS: atom_id res chain seq x y z
N MET A 1 34.82 -2.95 70.06
CA MET A 1 33.61 -3.08 69.23
C MET A 1 33.78 -2.16 68.03
N ALA A 2 34.15 -2.71 66.88
CA ALA A 2 34.20 -1.97 65.63
C ALA A 2 32.82 -2.12 64.96
N ALA A 3 32.14 -0.99 64.69
CA ALA A 3 30.88 -0.98 63.98
C ALA A 3 31.16 -1.08 62.48
N THR A 4 30.84 -2.24 61.91
CA THR A 4 30.87 -2.49 60.46
C THR A 4 29.63 -1.86 59.84
N THR A 5 29.78 -0.71 59.18
CA THR A 5 28.75 -0.14 58.30
C THR A 5 28.69 -0.97 57.03
N GLN A 6 27.70 -1.85 56.93
CA GLN A 6 27.34 -2.54 55.69
C GLN A 6 26.90 -1.50 54.66
N SER A 7 27.62 -1.40 53.54
CA SER A 7 27.17 -0.65 52.38
C SER A 7 25.93 -1.35 51.80
N ILE A 8 24.77 -0.70 51.95
CA ILE A 8 23.53 -1.10 51.28
C ILE A 8 23.79 -1.10 49.77
N GLY A 9 23.41 -2.20 49.13
CA GLY A 9 23.77 -2.57 47.76
C GLY A 9 23.61 -1.44 46.75
N ALA A 10 24.63 -1.32 45.90
CA ALA A 10 24.52 -0.60 44.65
C ALA A 10 23.27 -1.10 43.93
N ASN A 11 22.33 -0.19 43.69
CA ASN A 11 21.26 -0.34 42.73
C ASN A 11 21.90 -0.89 41.44
N GLU A 12 21.64 -2.16 41.10
CA GLU A 12 21.97 -2.66 39.76
C GLU A 12 21.20 -1.77 38.79
N SER A 13 21.90 -0.80 38.21
CA SER A 13 21.37 -0.05 37.09
C SER A 13 21.13 -1.08 35.99
N VAL A 14 19.87 -1.51 35.86
CA VAL A 14 19.44 -2.36 34.75
C VAL A 14 19.93 -1.63 33.51
N ASN A 15 20.94 -2.19 32.85
CA ASN A 15 21.67 -1.53 31.79
C ASN A 15 20.75 -1.55 30.55
N VAL A 16 19.85 -0.57 30.49
CA VAL A 16 18.82 -0.50 29.44
C VAL A 16 19.53 -0.33 28.12
N ARG A 17 19.32 -1.31 27.22
CA ARG A 17 19.94 -1.26 25.90
C ARG A 17 19.41 -0.05 25.14
N ALA A 18 20.33 0.84 24.79
CA ALA A 18 20.03 2.02 23.97
C ALA A 18 19.83 1.63 22.50
N GLU A 19 20.30 0.49 22.02
CA GLU A 19 20.11 0.10 20.63
C GLU A 19 18.68 -0.37 20.34
N TYR A 20 18.26 -0.27 19.08
CA TYR A 20 17.02 -0.91 18.64
C TYR A 20 17.16 -2.44 18.70
N SER A 21 16.09 -3.13 19.08
CA SER A 21 16.05 -4.58 18.93
C SER A 21 16.37 -4.98 17.48
N GLN A 22 17.19 -6.03 17.31
CA GLN A 22 17.55 -6.47 15.97
C GLN A 22 16.34 -7.09 15.27
N GLY A 23 15.76 -6.36 14.32
CA GLY A 23 14.86 -6.93 13.31
C GLY A 23 15.60 -7.11 12.01
N GLY A 24 15.94 -8.35 11.69
CA GLY A 24 16.46 -8.73 10.39
C GLY A 24 15.34 -9.06 9.41
N LEU A 25 15.73 -9.51 8.20
CA LEU A 25 14.80 -9.94 7.15
C LEU A 25 13.83 -11.05 7.60
N ARG A 26 14.19 -11.85 8.60
CA ARG A 26 13.29 -12.87 9.16
C ARG A 26 12.05 -12.25 9.81
N PHE A 27 12.24 -11.17 10.59
CA PHE A 27 11.14 -10.43 11.21
C PHE A 27 10.25 -9.81 10.14
N ASP A 28 10.86 -9.16 9.14
CA ASP A 28 10.13 -8.54 8.04
C ASP A 28 9.32 -9.54 7.23
N ARG A 29 9.87 -10.71 6.92
CA ARG A 29 9.17 -11.77 6.20
C ARG A 29 7.97 -12.30 7.00
N ALA A 30 8.16 -12.59 8.29
CA ALA A 30 7.08 -13.05 9.14
C ALA A 30 5.95 -12.01 9.20
N PHE A 31 6.29 -10.73 9.41
CA PHE A 31 5.30 -9.66 9.47
C PHE A 31 4.61 -9.39 8.12
N THR A 32 5.34 -9.56 7.01
CA THR A 32 4.77 -9.46 5.65
C THR A 32 3.72 -10.56 5.41
N LEU A 33 3.99 -11.80 5.84
CA LEU A 33 3.01 -12.90 5.76
C LEU A 33 1.73 -12.56 6.51
N LEU A 34 1.86 -12.06 7.75
CA LEU A 34 0.71 -11.63 8.55
C LEU A 34 -0.03 -10.45 7.90
N SER A 35 0.69 -9.50 7.32
CA SER A 35 0.11 -8.37 6.59
C SER A 35 -0.67 -8.82 5.36
N MET A 36 -0.19 -9.85 4.64
CA MET A 36 -0.93 -10.43 3.51
C MET A 36 -2.22 -11.11 3.98
N LEU A 37 -2.18 -11.86 5.08
CA LEU A 37 -3.39 -12.44 5.67
C LEU A 37 -4.39 -11.36 6.10
N PHE A 38 -3.88 -10.26 6.65
CA PHE A 38 -4.71 -9.14 7.07
C PHE A 38 -5.38 -8.45 5.88
N LEU A 39 -4.64 -8.20 4.79
CA LEU A 39 -5.25 -7.68 3.55
C LEU A 39 -6.24 -8.68 2.95
N ALA A 40 -5.95 -9.98 2.96
CA ALA A 40 -6.87 -11.01 2.47
C ALA A 40 -8.19 -11.00 3.27
N GLY A 41 -8.13 -10.81 4.59
CA GLY A 41 -9.30 -10.61 5.43
C GLY A 41 -10.15 -9.41 5.00
N LEU A 42 -9.53 -8.25 4.78
CA LEU A 42 -10.23 -7.06 4.23
C LEU A 42 -10.84 -7.37 2.86
N TRP A 43 -10.16 -8.13 2.02
CA TRP A 43 -10.64 -8.43 0.68
C TRP A 43 -11.87 -9.33 0.68
N ILE A 44 -11.88 -10.32 1.58
CA ILE A 44 -13.03 -11.19 1.81
C ILE A 44 -14.23 -10.38 2.31
N ASP A 45 -13.98 -9.47 3.26
CA ASP A 45 -14.98 -8.59 3.83
C ASP A 45 -15.56 -7.59 2.82
N GLY A 46 -14.69 -6.89 2.09
CA GLY A 46 -15.11 -6.00 1.02
C GLY A 46 -15.82 -6.70 -0.13
N TRP A 47 -15.39 -7.91 -0.50
CA TRP A 47 -16.15 -8.72 -1.47
C TRP A 47 -17.57 -8.99 -0.94
N ALA A 48 -17.72 -9.32 0.34
CA ALA A 48 -19.03 -9.53 0.95
C ALA A 48 -19.92 -8.27 0.88
N HIS A 49 -19.36 -7.07 1.12
CA HIS A 49 -20.07 -5.81 0.94
C HIS A 49 -20.51 -5.57 -0.51
N PHE A 50 -19.61 -5.76 -1.49
CA PHE A 50 -19.93 -5.61 -2.92
C PHE A 50 -21.04 -6.55 -3.42
N HIS A 51 -21.34 -7.61 -2.65
CA HIS A 51 -22.32 -8.63 -2.99
C HIS A 51 -23.51 -8.67 -2.02
N GLY A 52 -23.72 -7.62 -1.22
CA GLY A 52 -24.89 -7.48 -0.32
C GLY A 52 -24.98 -8.58 0.73
N ARG A 53 -23.86 -8.93 1.36
CA ARG A 53 -23.76 -10.04 2.33
C ARG A 53 -23.59 -9.57 3.79
N VAL A 54 -23.56 -8.25 4.04
CA VAL A 54 -23.16 -7.66 5.34
C VAL A 54 -24.25 -6.70 5.89
N ASP A 55 -25.46 -6.75 5.33
CA ASP A 55 -26.42 -5.65 5.45
C ASP A 55 -27.25 -5.68 6.76
N ASP A 56 -27.23 -6.78 7.50
CA ASP A 56 -28.12 -7.01 8.65
C ASP A 56 -27.44 -6.88 10.03
N SER A 57 -26.10 -6.95 10.09
CA SER A 57 -25.37 -7.00 11.37
C SER A 57 -23.88 -6.73 11.18
N PHE A 58 -23.27 -6.06 12.18
CA PHE A 58 -21.82 -5.95 12.28
C PHE A 58 -21.13 -7.29 12.54
N PHE A 59 -21.76 -8.22 13.26
CA PHE A 59 -21.14 -9.51 13.56
C PHE A 59 -21.38 -10.51 12.44
N THR A 60 -20.49 -10.53 11.46
CA THR A 60 -20.51 -11.47 10.33
C THR A 60 -19.31 -12.41 10.32
N PRO A 61 -19.38 -13.57 9.64
CA PRO A 61 -18.22 -14.42 9.42
C PRO A 61 -17.06 -13.70 8.70
N TRP A 62 -17.37 -12.73 7.84
CA TRP A 62 -16.40 -11.96 7.06
C TRP A 62 -15.59 -11.01 7.95
N HIS A 63 -16.28 -10.24 8.80
CA HIS A 63 -15.66 -9.45 9.85
C HIS A 63 -14.83 -10.33 10.80
N LEU A 64 -15.35 -11.50 11.20
CA LEU A 64 -14.59 -12.41 12.05
C LEU A 64 -13.24 -12.80 11.43
N VAL A 65 -13.21 -13.14 10.14
CA VAL A 65 -11.96 -13.45 9.42
C VAL A 65 -11.04 -12.22 9.37
N PHE A 66 -11.58 -11.06 9.03
CA PHE A 66 -10.81 -9.81 8.93
C PHE A 66 -10.18 -9.40 10.27
N TYR A 67 -10.97 -9.33 11.34
CA TYR A 67 -10.50 -8.98 12.68
C TYR A 67 -9.62 -10.06 13.32
N SER A 68 -9.78 -11.33 12.96
CA SER A 68 -8.85 -12.40 13.38
C SER A 68 -7.47 -12.20 12.75
N ALA A 69 -7.41 -11.86 11.46
CA ALA A 69 -6.14 -11.60 10.78
C ALA A 69 -5.45 -10.32 11.33
N PHE A 70 -6.22 -9.29 11.67
CA PHE A 70 -5.74 -8.14 12.45
C PHE A 70 -5.12 -8.60 13.79
N GLY A 71 -5.85 -9.44 14.54
CA GLY A 71 -5.43 -9.94 15.85
C GLY A 71 -4.07 -10.65 15.79
N LEU A 72 -3.79 -11.40 14.72
CA LEU A 72 -2.49 -12.04 14.51
C LEU A 72 -1.36 -11.01 14.30
N CYS A 73 -1.60 -9.96 13.51
CA CYS A 73 -0.64 -8.85 13.34
C CYS A 73 -0.36 -8.15 14.68
N ALA A 74 -1.42 -7.82 15.41
CA ALA A 74 -1.33 -7.14 16.70
C ALA A 74 -0.58 -7.99 17.73
N ALA A 75 -0.95 -9.27 17.87
CA ALA A 75 -0.30 -10.20 18.77
C ALA A 75 1.19 -10.34 18.45
N PHE A 76 1.56 -10.45 17.17
CA PHE A 76 2.96 -10.56 16.77
C PHE A 76 3.79 -9.35 17.24
N LEU A 77 3.32 -8.11 17.05
CA LEU A 77 4.04 -6.92 17.50
C LEU A 77 4.06 -6.81 19.03
N ILE A 78 2.93 -7.02 19.70
CA ILE A 78 2.81 -6.88 21.16
C ILE A 78 3.67 -7.93 21.88
N ILE A 79 3.64 -9.19 21.41
CA ILE A 79 4.47 -10.27 21.98
C ILE A 79 5.96 -9.93 21.80
N ASN A 80 6.39 -9.53 20.60
CA ASN A 80 7.80 -9.17 20.38
C ASN A 80 8.23 -7.94 21.19
N LEU A 81 7.37 -6.92 21.32
CA LEU A 81 7.59 -5.77 22.18
C LEU A 81 7.86 -6.22 23.61
N PHE A 82 6.97 -7.03 24.17
CA PHE A 82 7.08 -7.50 25.55
C PHE A 82 8.29 -8.41 25.78
N LEU A 83 8.56 -9.34 24.86
CA LEU A 83 9.74 -10.21 24.92
C LEU A 83 11.05 -9.40 24.88
N ASN A 84 11.11 -8.32 24.10
CA ASN A 84 12.30 -7.49 24.01
C ASN A 84 12.44 -6.54 25.20
N VAL A 85 11.34 -6.00 25.75
CA VAL A 85 11.38 -5.27 27.03
C VAL A 85 11.91 -6.19 28.15
N ARG A 86 11.46 -7.44 28.22
CA ARG A 86 11.98 -8.44 29.17
C ARG A 86 13.47 -8.76 28.98
N LYS A 87 14.01 -8.56 27.78
CA LYS A 87 15.45 -8.69 27.48
C LYS A 87 16.26 -7.43 27.79
N GLY A 88 15.63 -6.40 28.37
CA GLY A 88 16.29 -5.15 28.79
C GLY A 88 16.34 -4.06 27.71
N PHE A 89 15.60 -4.18 26.61
CA PHE A 89 15.44 -3.08 25.66
C PHE A 89 14.49 -2.01 26.22
N SER A 90 14.81 -0.73 25.98
CA SER A 90 13.86 0.36 26.28
C SER A 90 12.56 0.18 25.49
N PHE A 91 11.42 0.53 26.08
CA PHE A 91 10.09 0.35 25.47
C PHE A 91 9.99 0.90 24.06
N THR A 92 10.51 2.11 23.82
CA THR A 92 10.48 2.78 22.51
C THR A 92 11.44 2.21 21.47
N ARG A 93 12.37 1.32 21.87
CA ARG A 93 13.36 0.67 21.01
C ARG A 93 13.23 -0.86 21.02
N ALA A 94 12.23 -1.39 21.70
CA ALA A 94 12.00 -2.82 21.86
C ALA A 94 11.36 -3.47 20.62
N LEU A 95 10.82 -2.69 19.68
CA LEU A 95 10.53 -3.17 18.33
C LEU A 95 11.62 -2.77 17.34
N PRO A 96 11.79 -3.50 16.22
CA PRO A 96 12.78 -3.12 15.22
C PRO A 96 12.52 -1.74 14.62
N LYS A 97 13.59 -1.06 14.22
CA LYS A 97 13.49 0.28 13.63
C LYS A 97 12.57 0.26 12.40
N GLY A 98 11.50 1.05 12.46
CA GLY A 98 10.45 1.11 11.42
C GLY A 98 9.09 0.53 11.83
N TYR A 99 9.02 -0.25 12.91
CA TYR A 99 7.76 -0.90 13.35
C TYR A 99 6.97 -0.12 14.40
N TRP A 100 7.51 0.97 14.93
CA TRP A 100 6.81 1.76 15.94
C TRP A 100 5.53 2.41 15.42
N LEU A 101 5.58 2.94 14.20
CA LEU A 101 4.37 3.39 13.49
C LEU A 101 3.42 2.24 13.17
N SER A 102 3.89 1.00 12.97
CA SER A 102 3.00 -0.15 12.80
C SER A 102 2.26 -0.48 14.09
N LEU A 103 2.91 -0.35 15.27
CA LEU A 103 2.23 -0.51 16.56
C LEU A 103 1.19 0.60 16.79
N ILE A 104 1.51 1.85 16.45
CA ILE A 104 0.53 2.95 16.47
C ILE A 104 -0.65 2.63 15.53
N GLY A 105 -0.35 2.10 14.34
CA GLY A 105 -1.36 1.61 13.39
C GLY A 105 -2.26 0.53 13.98
N VAL A 106 -1.71 -0.42 14.75
CA VAL A 106 -2.50 -1.43 15.49
C VAL A 106 -3.46 -0.76 16.47
N THR A 107 -3.00 0.23 17.24
CA THR A 107 -3.87 0.96 18.19
C THR A 107 -4.96 1.74 17.46
N ILE A 108 -4.62 2.46 16.38
CA ILE A 108 -5.59 3.21 15.58
C ILE A 108 -6.62 2.26 14.98
N PHE A 109 -6.21 1.11 14.44
CA PHE A 109 -7.13 0.12 13.88
C PHE A 109 -8.06 -0.46 14.95
N ALA A 110 -7.53 -0.81 16.14
CA ALA A 110 -8.35 -1.34 17.23
C ALA A 110 -9.42 -0.33 17.68
N LEU A 111 -9.04 0.94 17.84
CA LEU A 111 -9.98 2.01 18.16
C LEU A 111 -10.97 2.25 17.02
N GLY A 112 -10.50 2.19 15.78
CA GLY A 112 -11.32 2.28 14.58
C GLY A 112 -12.40 1.19 14.56
N GLY A 113 -12.06 -0.06 14.87
CA GLY A 113 -13.02 -1.17 14.82
C GLY A 113 -14.06 -1.13 15.94
N VAL A 114 -13.68 -0.69 17.14
CA VAL A 114 -14.65 -0.39 18.21
C VAL A 114 -15.55 0.77 17.80
N GLY A 115 -14.95 1.82 17.24
CA GLY A 115 -15.67 2.97 16.71
C GLY A 115 -16.65 2.58 15.61
N ASP A 116 -16.25 1.68 14.71
CA ASP A 116 -17.03 1.18 13.59
C ASP A 116 -18.27 0.41 14.05
N MET A 117 -18.09 -0.50 15.01
CA MET A 117 -19.21 -1.17 15.66
C MET A 117 -20.20 -0.16 16.28
N ILE A 118 -19.70 0.86 17.00
CA ILE A 118 -20.55 1.89 17.59
C ILE A 118 -21.25 2.70 16.49
N TRP A 119 -20.53 3.07 15.44
CA TRP A 119 -21.03 3.86 14.33
C TRP A 119 -22.19 3.15 13.64
N HIS A 120 -22.06 1.85 13.38
CA HIS A 120 -23.14 1.03 12.84
C HIS A 120 -24.36 0.95 13.75
N THR A 121 -24.19 0.95 15.08
CA THR A 121 -25.35 0.98 16.00
C THR A 121 -26.07 2.32 16.01
N LEU A 122 -25.37 3.42 15.74
CA LEU A 122 -25.92 4.78 15.81
C LEU A 122 -26.50 5.25 14.46
N PHE A 123 -25.84 4.90 13.35
CA PHE A 123 -26.11 5.46 12.03
C PHE A 123 -26.51 4.41 10.97
N GLY A 124 -26.50 3.13 11.32
CA GLY A 124 -26.80 2.03 10.40
C GLY A 124 -25.56 1.54 9.64
N ILE A 125 -25.77 0.58 8.73
CA ILE A 125 -24.70 0.00 7.91
C ILE A 125 -24.63 0.77 6.58
N GLU A 126 -23.51 1.42 6.33
CA GLU A 126 -23.29 2.15 5.09
C GLU A 126 -23.11 1.22 3.88
N ASP A 127 -23.50 1.71 2.69
CA ASP A 127 -23.35 1.00 1.42
C ASP A 127 -22.60 1.87 0.38
N GLY A 128 -21.96 1.19 -0.58
CA GLY A 128 -21.25 1.81 -1.69
C GLY A 128 -20.17 2.81 -1.24
N THR A 129 -20.25 4.05 -1.75
CA THR A 129 -19.25 5.09 -1.48
C THR A 129 -19.26 5.55 -0.01
N GLU A 130 -20.41 5.48 0.68
CA GLU A 130 -20.49 5.90 2.09
C GLU A 130 -19.66 4.96 2.99
N ALA A 131 -19.70 3.65 2.73
CA ALA A 131 -18.88 2.68 3.45
C ALA A 131 -17.38 2.98 3.33
N LEU A 132 -16.93 3.39 2.14
CA LEU A 132 -15.52 3.74 1.89
C LEU A 132 -15.10 5.06 2.56
N LEU A 133 -16.02 6.01 2.73
CA LEU A 133 -15.73 7.36 3.24
C LEU A 133 -16.13 7.58 4.69
N SER A 134 -16.79 6.62 5.34
CA SER A 134 -17.19 6.75 6.73
C SER A 134 -15.96 6.99 7.63
N PRO A 135 -16.09 7.84 8.68
CA PRO A 135 -14.94 8.19 9.51
C PRO A 135 -14.24 6.98 10.14
N THR A 136 -14.99 5.95 10.51
CA THR A 136 -14.48 4.73 11.14
C THR A 136 -13.71 3.86 10.14
N HIS A 137 -14.24 3.67 8.92
CA HIS A 137 -13.53 2.94 7.88
C HIS A 137 -12.25 3.66 7.43
N ILE A 138 -12.25 4.99 7.36
CA ILE A 138 -11.02 5.76 7.10
C ILE A 138 -10.01 5.59 8.24
N MET A 139 -10.46 5.57 9.50
CA MET A 139 -9.58 5.29 10.64
C MET A 139 -8.97 3.88 10.56
N LEU A 140 -9.76 2.88 10.18
CA LEU A 140 -9.28 1.51 9.90
C LEU A 140 -8.24 1.52 8.77
N ALA A 141 -8.52 2.18 7.64
CA ALA A 141 -7.61 2.30 6.51
C ALA A 141 -6.26 2.91 6.91
N ILE A 142 -6.28 4.00 7.69
CA ILE A 142 -5.07 4.65 8.22
C ILE A 142 -4.29 3.68 9.11
N GLY A 143 -4.98 2.97 10.01
CA GLY A 143 -4.38 1.94 10.86
C GLY A 143 -3.69 0.85 10.05
N MET A 144 -4.37 0.29 9.03
CA MET A 144 -3.82 -0.71 8.13
C MET A 144 -2.63 -0.19 7.32
N ALA A 145 -2.72 1.02 6.76
CA ALA A 145 -1.63 1.63 6.00
C ALA A 145 -0.36 1.78 6.86
N LEU A 146 -0.51 2.23 8.11
CA LEU A 146 0.58 2.33 9.07
C LEU A 146 1.16 0.96 9.44
N VAL A 147 0.31 -0.07 9.60
CA VAL A 147 0.73 -1.46 9.81
C VAL A 147 1.58 -1.94 8.63
N PHE A 148 1.05 -1.92 7.41
CA PHE A 148 1.68 -2.45 6.19
C PHE A 148 2.99 -1.75 5.85
N THR A 149 3.11 -0.46 6.13
CA THR A 149 4.34 0.29 5.84
C THR A 149 5.52 -0.04 6.77
N GLY A 150 5.37 -0.96 7.74
CA GLY A 150 6.44 -1.42 8.64
C GLY A 150 7.68 -1.94 7.90
N PRO A 151 7.57 -3.01 7.09
CA PRO A 151 8.67 -3.50 6.26
C PRO A 151 9.22 -2.47 5.28
N VAL A 152 8.39 -1.54 4.78
CA VAL A 152 8.82 -0.45 3.89
C VAL A 152 9.74 0.52 4.65
N ARG A 153 9.36 0.97 5.84
CA ARG A 153 10.20 1.81 6.71
C ARG A 153 11.45 1.08 7.18
N ALA A 154 11.36 -0.21 7.47
CA ALA A 154 12.52 -1.03 7.85
C ALA A 154 13.54 -1.10 6.69
N ALA A 155 13.08 -1.35 5.46
CA ALA A 155 13.91 -1.32 4.27
C ALA A 155 14.48 0.08 3.98
N TRP A 156 13.70 1.15 4.21
CA TRP A 156 14.18 2.53 4.07
C TRP A 156 15.32 2.86 5.02
N ASN A 157 15.21 2.41 6.28
CA ASN A 157 16.25 2.59 7.29
C ASN A 157 17.52 1.80 6.95
N ARG A 158 17.38 0.55 6.51
CA ARG A 158 18.51 -0.27 6.05
C ARG A 158 19.20 0.35 4.85
N ALA A 159 18.46 0.92 3.91
CA ALA A 159 19.04 1.52 2.72
C ALA A 159 19.77 2.86 2.99
N GLN A 160 19.78 3.36 4.24
CA GLN A 160 20.59 4.52 4.66
C GLN A 160 21.88 4.10 5.38
N SER A 161 22.00 2.85 5.83
CA SER A 161 23.24 2.35 6.46
C SER A 161 24.33 2.07 5.42
N THR A 162 25.59 2.25 5.80
CA THR A 162 26.80 2.07 4.97
C THR A 162 26.96 0.66 4.36
N ASP A 163 26.27 -0.36 4.90
CA ASP A 163 26.20 -1.74 4.37
C ASP A 163 25.19 -1.95 3.23
N ALA A 164 24.83 -0.89 2.49
CA ALA A 164 23.83 -0.93 1.41
C ALA A 164 24.20 -1.84 0.22
N SER A 165 25.44 -2.32 0.13
CA SER A 165 25.93 -3.19 -0.96
C SER A 165 25.22 -4.56 -1.00
N GLY A 166 24.77 -5.07 0.16
CA GLY A 166 24.06 -6.35 0.29
C GLY A 166 22.53 -6.29 0.07
N GLN A 167 21.95 -5.11 -0.16
CA GLN A 167 20.49 -4.92 -0.23
C GLN A 167 19.98 -4.97 -1.67
N ARG A 168 20.22 -6.10 -2.34
CA ARG A 168 19.78 -6.31 -3.72
C ARG A 168 18.99 -7.60 -3.84
N GLY A 169 18.08 -7.62 -4.80
CA GLY A 169 17.32 -8.82 -5.12
C GLY A 169 16.11 -9.06 -4.21
N TRP A 170 15.32 -10.06 -4.59
CA TRP A 170 14.11 -10.46 -3.89
C TRP A 170 14.36 -10.86 -2.44
N GLY A 171 15.49 -11.51 -2.13
CA GLY A 171 15.80 -11.93 -0.77
C GLY A 171 15.80 -10.78 0.26
N ALA A 172 16.24 -9.59 -0.16
CA ALA A 172 16.33 -8.40 0.69
C ALA A 172 15.11 -7.46 0.57
N LEU A 173 14.49 -7.39 -0.61
CA LEU A 173 13.46 -6.40 -0.91
C LEU A 173 12.04 -6.96 -0.98
N ALA A 174 11.83 -8.29 -1.01
CA ALA A 174 10.50 -8.89 -1.09
C ALA A 174 9.53 -8.37 -0.02
N PRO A 175 9.90 -8.27 1.28
CA PRO A 175 8.99 -7.73 2.30
C PRO A 175 8.50 -6.31 1.98
N MET A 176 9.41 -5.44 1.56
CA MET A 176 9.07 -4.06 1.20
C MET A 176 8.19 -4.00 -0.05
N ILE A 177 8.56 -4.74 -1.10
CA ILE A 177 7.82 -4.75 -2.38
C ILE A 177 6.40 -5.31 -2.18
N ILE A 178 6.25 -6.39 -1.42
CA ILE A 178 4.93 -6.95 -1.13
C ILE A 178 4.12 -5.94 -0.33
N CYS A 179 4.66 -5.40 0.76
CA CYS A 179 3.93 -4.48 1.61
C CYS A 179 3.55 -3.16 0.92
N ILE A 180 4.38 -2.60 0.04
CA ILE A 180 3.99 -1.42 -0.74
C ILE A 180 2.89 -1.76 -1.76
N THR A 181 2.86 -2.99 -2.29
CA THR A 181 1.73 -3.50 -3.09
C THR A 181 0.46 -3.64 -2.26
N LEU A 182 0.55 -4.09 -1.00
CA LEU A 182 -0.61 -4.12 -0.10
C LEU A 182 -1.14 -2.72 0.19
N VAL A 183 -0.25 -1.73 0.37
CA VAL A 183 -0.63 -0.32 0.55
C VAL A 183 -1.31 0.23 -0.70
N LEU A 184 -0.77 -0.01 -1.90
CA LEU A 184 -1.42 0.41 -3.14
C LEU A 184 -2.80 -0.26 -3.31
N SER A 185 -2.91 -1.56 -2.97
CA SER A 185 -4.17 -2.29 -3.03
C SER A 185 -5.19 -1.72 -2.05
N LEU A 186 -4.78 -1.39 -0.82
CA LEU A 186 -5.63 -0.70 0.15
C LEU A 186 -6.12 0.66 -0.40
N ILE A 187 -5.27 1.42 -1.08
CA ILE A 187 -5.70 2.66 -1.73
C ILE A 187 -6.71 2.37 -2.84
N TRP A 188 -6.49 1.35 -3.68
CA TRP A 188 -7.45 0.92 -4.70
C TRP A 188 -8.79 0.49 -4.14
N PHE A 189 -8.81 -0.14 -2.98
CA PHE A 189 -10.03 -0.49 -2.28
C PHE A 189 -10.83 0.77 -1.93
N PHE A 190 -10.20 1.71 -1.22
CA PHE A 190 -10.84 2.93 -0.72
C PHE A 190 -11.14 3.97 -1.80
N THR A 191 -10.46 3.92 -2.94
CA THR A 191 -10.74 4.78 -4.10
C THR A 191 -11.42 4.02 -5.24
N SER A 192 -11.99 2.84 -4.98
CA SER A 192 -12.60 1.99 -6.01
C SER A 192 -13.75 2.70 -6.73
N TYR A 193 -14.51 3.56 -6.05
CA TYR A 193 -15.57 4.39 -6.63
C TYR A 193 -15.12 5.30 -7.78
N ALA A 194 -13.82 5.61 -7.89
CA ALA A 194 -13.23 6.43 -8.95
C ALA A 194 -12.18 5.67 -9.78
N ASN A 195 -11.93 4.39 -9.49
CA ASN A 195 -10.90 3.63 -10.18
C ASN A 195 -11.43 3.09 -11.51
N PRO A 196 -10.74 3.31 -12.65
CA PRO A 196 -11.22 2.88 -13.98
C PRO A 196 -11.38 1.36 -14.12
N ILE A 197 -10.70 0.56 -13.30
CA ILE A 197 -10.86 -0.90 -13.31
C ILE A 197 -12.18 -1.32 -12.64
N ALA A 198 -12.51 -0.70 -11.50
CA ALA A 198 -13.74 -0.97 -10.77
C ALA A 198 -14.97 -0.35 -11.45
N LEU A 199 -14.80 0.82 -12.05
CA LEU A 199 -15.85 1.56 -12.75
C LEU A 199 -15.40 1.94 -14.16
N PRO A 200 -15.45 1.02 -15.15
CA PRO A 200 -14.93 1.25 -16.50
C PRO A 200 -15.88 2.10 -17.35
N LEU A 201 -16.00 3.40 -17.02
CA LEU A 201 -16.93 4.36 -17.67
C LEU A 201 -16.72 4.55 -19.18
N ALA A 202 -15.55 4.14 -19.70
CA ALA A 202 -15.27 4.17 -21.12
C ALA A 202 -15.90 3.01 -21.90
N ALA A 203 -16.40 1.97 -21.22
CA ALA A 203 -17.02 0.81 -21.85
C ALA A 203 -18.42 1.14 -22.38
N ARG A 204 -18.73 0.67 -23.60
CA ARG A 204 -20.10 0.70 -24.12
C ARG A 204 -21.00 -0.13 -23.22
N GLY A 205 -22.19 0.40 -22.93
CA GLY A 205 -23.16 -0.26 -22.06
C GLY A 205 -22.93 -0.04 -20.56
N ALA A 206 -21.85 0.65 -20.16
CA ALA A 206 -21.65 1.04 -18.76
C ALA A 206 -22.80 1.92 -18.25
N PHE A 207 -23.26 2.88 -19.07
CA PHE A 207 -24.38 3.78 -18.77
C PHE A 207 -25.22 4.07 -20.02
N ARG A 208 -26.47 4.48 -19.82
CA ARG A 208 -27.40 4.83 -20.92
C ARG A 208 -27.14 6.25 -21.43
N GLY A 209 -26.52 6.36 -22.61
CA GLY A 209 -26.34 7.60 -23.35
C GLY A 209 -25.04 8.36 -23.01
N PRO A 210 -24.55 9.22 -23.92
CA PRO A 210 -23.41 10.08 -23.64
C PRO A 210 -23.78 11.09 -22.54
N SER A 211 -23.04 11.06 -21.44
CA SER A 211 -23.09 12.08 -20.40
C SER A 211 -21.69 12.67 -20.28
N ASP A 212 -21.58 13.95 -20.61
CA ASP A 212 -20.31 14.68 -20.48
C ASP A 212 -19.80 14.60 -19.03
N THR A 213 -20.71 14.69 -18.04
CA THR A 213 -20.37 14.54 -16.63
C THR A 213 -19.77 13.19 -16.27
N LEU A 214 -20.31 12.07 -16.79
CA LEU A 214 -19.74 10.74 -16.54
C LEU A 214 -18.40 10.55 -17.25
N GLN A 215 -18.25 11.11 -18.46
CA GLN A 215 -16.97 11.10 -19.16
C GLN A 215 -15.92 11.90 -18.38
N ASP A 216 -16.25 13.10 -17.93
CA ASP A 216 -15.36 13.98 -17.15
C ASP A 216 -14.95 13.34 -15.82
N PHE A 217 -15.91 12.70 -15.13
CA PHE A 217 -15.64 11.93 -13.93
C PHE A 217 -14.73 10.73 -14.22
N GLY A 218 -14.98 9.97 -15.29
CA GLY A 218 -14.13 8.85 -15.69
C GLY A 218 -12.71 9.27 -16.03
N VAL A 219 -12.53 10.39 -16.75
CA VAL A 219 -11.21 10.96 -17.05
C VAL A 219 -10.53 11.41 -15.76
N THR A 220 -11.25 12.04 -14.84
CA THR A 220 -10.70 12.46 -13.54
C THR A 220 -10.27 11.26 -12.70
N GLY A 221 -11.08 10.20 -12.64
CA GLY A 221 -10.76 8.94 -11.98
C GLY A 221 -9.51 8.28 -12.57
N ILE A 222 -9.37 8.28 -13.90
CA ILE A 222 -8.15 7.86 -14.59
C ILE A 222 -6.94 8.66 -14.11
N LEU A 223 -6.99 10.00 -14.18
CA LEU A 223 -5.84 10.84 -13.83
C LEU A 223 -5.47 10.74 -12.35
N MET A 224 -6.46 10.66 -11.46
CA MET A 224 -6.26 10.42 -10.02
C MET A 224 -5.56 9.08 -9.77
N THR A 225 -6.04 8.01 -10.41
CA THR A 225 -5.44 6.67 -10.33
C THR A 225 -3.98 6.72 -10.81
N MET A 226 -3.72 7.37 -11.94
CA MET A 226 -2.36 7.47 -12.47
C MET A 226 -1.44 8.32 -11.59
N ALA A 227 -1.94 9.35 -10.91
CA ALA A 227 -1.16 10.17 -9.99
C ALA A 227 -0.68 9.36 -8.77
N ILE A 228 -1.59 8.59 -8.16
CA ILE A 228 -1.30 7.73 -7.01
C ILE A 228 -0.29 6.65 -7.40
N MET A 229 -0.57 5.92 -8.48
CA MET A 229 0.27 4.83 -8.97
C MET A 229 1.67 5.33 -9.33
N SER A 230 1.76 6.45 -10.06
CA SER A 230 3.04 6.99 -10.52
C SER A 230 3.88 7.52 -9.37
N SER A 231 3.27 8.11 -8.35
CA SER A 231 3.98 8.58 -7.15
C SER A 231 4.72 7.44 -6.44
N ILE A 232 4.08 6.27 -6.31
CA ILE A 232 4.69 5.08 -5.73
C ILE A 232 5.78 4.52 -6.64
N ILE A 233 5.51 4.36 -7.93
CA ILE A 233 6.45 3.79 -8.91
C ILE A 233 7.73 4.63 -9.00
N VAL A 234 7.59 5.96 -9.10
CA VAL A 234 8.73 6.87 -9.17
C VAL A 234 9.50 6.88 -7.86
N LEU A 235 8.84 6.91 -6.71
CA LEU A 235 9.51 6.81 -5.41
C LEU A 235 10.33 5.52 -5.29
N LEU A 236 9.79 4.39 -5.73
CA LEU A 236 10.47 3.10 -5.71
C LEU A 236 11.71 3.11 -6.64
N ALA A 237 11.56 3.60 -7.87
CA ALA A 237 12.64 3.71 -8.84
C ALA A 237 13.74 4.69 -8.40
N TRP A 238 13.35 5.78 -7.73
CA TRP A 238 14.27 6.79 -7.20
C TRP A 238 15.14 6.23 -6.08
N ARG A 239 14.54 5.45 -5.17
CA ARG A 239 15.14 5.14 -3.88
C ARG A 239 15.86 3.80 -3.82
N TRP A 240 15.39 2.79 -4.55
CA TRP A 240 15.94 1.43 -4.49
C TRP A 240 16.31 0.90 -5.87
N LYS A 241 17.26 -0.04 -5.89
CA LYS A 241 17.58 -0.87 -7.05
C LYS A 241 16.71 -2.12 -7.00
N LEU A 242 15.54 -2.07 -7.63
CA LEU A 242 14.55 -3.14 -7.55
C LEU A 242 14.97 -4.37 -8.37
N PRO A 243 14.64 -5.59 -7.93
CA PRO A 243 14.76 -6.78 -8.75
C PRO A 243 13.75 -6.76 -9.90
N PHE A 244 14.07 -7.44 -10.99
CA PHE A 244 13.11 -7.70 -12.07
C PHE A 244 11.88 -8.42 -11.50
N GLY A 245 10.70 -7.96 -11.93
CA GLY A 245 9.39 -8.46 -11.50
C GLY A 245 8.75 -7.62 -10.39
N ALA A 246 9.44 -6.61 -9.84
CA ALA A 246 8.90 -5.78 -8.77
C ALA A 246 7.69 -4.96 -9.24
N PHE A 247 7.80 -4.33 -10.41
CA PHE A 247 6.69 -3.55 -10.98
C PHE A 247 5.60 -4.46 -11.53
N THR A 248 5.96 -5.63 -12.07
CA THR A 248 5.02 -6.67 -12.46
C THR A 248 4.16 -7.11 -11.28
N LEU A 249 4.77 -7.41 -10.14
CA LEU A 249 4.03 -7.77 -8.93
C LEU A 249 3.13 -6.62 -8.47
N LEU A 250 3.67 -5.39 -8.39
CA LEU A 250 2.95 -4.22 -7.93
C LEU A 250 1.69 -3.95 -8.76
N LEU A 251 1.83 -3.89 -10.09
CA LEU A 251 0.74 -3.56 -11.01
C LEU A 251 -0.25 -4.71 -11.15
N THR A 252 0.24 -5.94 -11.33
CA THR A 252 -0.63 -7.10 -11.58
C THR A 252 -1.42 -7.46 -10.34
N ALA A 253 -0.78 -7.54 -9.16
CA ALA A 253 -1.46 -7.97 -7.94
C ALA A 253 -2.47 -6.93 -7.45
N SER A 254 -2.13 -5.63 -7.49
CA SER A 254 -3.09 -4.59 -7.09
C SER A 254 -4.31 -4.52 -8.03
N THR A 255 -4.10 -4.73 -9.33
CA THR A 255 -5.20 -4.83 -10.30
C THR A 255 -6.03 -6.09 -10.07
N ALA A 256 -5.39 -7.25 -9.95
CA ALA A 256 -6.07 -8.53 -9.77
C ALA A 256 -6.91 -8.55 -8.50
N LEU A 257 -6.39 -8.01 -7.40
CA LEU A 257 -7.15 -7.84 -6.18
C LEU A 257 -8.40 -6.98 -6.43
N LEU A 258 -8.27 -5.81 -7.05
CA LEU A 258 -9.44 -4.98 -7.35
C LEU A 258 -10.47 -5.70 -8.22
N THR A 259 -10.03 -6.52 -9.20
CA THR A 259 -10.95 -7.30 -10.05
C THR A 259 -11.76 -8.37 -9.29
N VAL A 260 -11.25 -8.88 -8.16
CA VAL A 260 -11.99 -9.81 -7.30
C VAL A 260 -13.21 -9.14 -6.68
N LEU A 261 -13.13 -7.86 -6.30
CA LEU A 261 -14.25 -7.16 -5.67
C LEU A 261 -15.47 -7.01 -6.59
N ILE A 262 -15.22 -6.92 -7.90
CA ILE A 262 -16.23 -6.63 -8.93
C ILE A 262 -16.53 -7.84 -9.84
N ASP A 263 -15.94 -9.01 -9.57
CA ASP A 263 -16.06 -10.23 -10.39
C ASP A 263 -15.77 -10.03 -11.91
N SER A 264 -14.80 -9.17 -12.24
CA SER A 264 -14.42 -8.87 -13.63
C SER A 264 -12.90 -8.92 -13.85
N TYR A 265 -12.43 -10.08 -14.30
CA TYR A 265 -11.00 -10.43 -14.36
C TYR A 265 -10.27 -10.00 -15.64
N TRP A 266 -10.96 -9.32 -16.57
CA TRP A 266 -10.45 -9.02 -17.91
C TRP A 266 -9.24 -8.08 -17.94
N PHE A 267 -9.02 -7.29 -16.89
CA PHE A 267 -7.94 -6.31 -16.82
C PHE A 267 -6.59 -6.90 -16.38
N ILE A 268 -6.57 -8.14 -15.86
CA ILE A 268 -5.35 -8.79 -15.34
C ILE A 268 -4.27 -8.94 -16.43
N PRO A 269 -4.57 -9.43 -17.66
CA PRO A 269 -3.55 -9.56 -18.70
C PRO A 269 -2.90 -8.23 -19.08
N GLY A 270 -3.69 -7.14 -19.17
CA GLY A 270 -3.19 -5.80 -19.49
C GLY A 270 -2.24 -5.26 -18.42
N ALA A 271 -2.57 -5.45 -17.15
CA ALA A 271 -1.71 -5.08 -16.02
C ALA A 271 -0.41 -5.91 -16.00
N LEU A 272 -0.50 -7.21 -16.27
CA LEU A 272 0.66 -8.11 -16.36
C LEU A 272 1.62 -7.69 -17.47
N ILE A 273 1.12 -7.46 -18.68
CA ILE A 273 1.92 -7.02 -19.82
C ILE A 273 2.60 -5.69 -19.52
N THR A 274 1.85 -4.72 -18.99
CA THR A 274 2.39 -3.41 -18.58
C THR A 274 3.51 -3.56 -17.55
N GLY A 275 3.29 -4.41 -16.55
CA GLY A 275 4.27 -4.72 -15.51
C GLY A 275 5.57 -5.28 -16.07
N VAL A 276 5.47 -6.29 -16.94
CA VAL A 276 6.64 -6.92 -17.58
C VAL A 276 7.42 -5.91 -18.43
N ILE A 277 6.72 -5.11 -19.25
CA ILE A 277 7.37 -4.06 -20.06
C ILE A 277 8.05 -3.03 -19.16
N THR A 278 7.41 -2.66 -18.05
CA THR A 278 7.96 -1.72 -17.06
C THR A 278 9.24 -2.28 -16.42
N ASP A 279 9.25 -3.54 -16.03
CA ASP A 279 10.44 -4.20 -15.48
C ASP A 279 11.57 -4.35 -16.53
N ILE A 280 11.24 -4.67 -17.79
CA ILE A 280 12.21 -4.73 -18.89
C ILE A 280 12.84 -3.35 -19.10
N PHE A 281 12.02 -2.31 -19.17
CA PHE A 281 12.51 -0.94 -19.32
C PHE A 281 13.40 -0.55 -18.14
N TYR A 282 12.95 -0.80 -16.92
CA TYR A 282 13.71 -0.51 -15.70
C TYR A 282 15.07 -1.22 -15.70
N ALA A 283 15.11 -2.52 -16.04
CA ALA A 283 16.34 -3.30 -16.09
C ALA A 283 17.30 -2.82 -17.20
N ARG A 284 16.77 -2.43 -18.37
CA ARG A 284 17.56 -2.05 -19.55
C ARG A 284 18.14 -0.64 -19.47
N PHE A 285 17.34 0.32 -19.00
CA PHE A 285 17.71 1.74 -18.99
C PHE A 285 18.18 2.22 -17.62
N LYS A 286 17.85 1.49 -16.54
CA LYS A 286 18.24 1.76 -15.16
C LYS A 286 17.87 3.20 -14.76
N PRO A 287 16.59 3.58 -14.82
CA PRO A 287 16.15 4.92 -14.45
C PRO A 287 16.53 5.19 -12.98
N SER A 288 17.17 6.32 -12.73
CA SER A 288 17.68 6.70 -11.41
C SER A 288 17.85 8.22 -11.33
N PRO A 289 18.06 8.78 -10.12
CA PRO A 289 18.32 10.22 -9.93
C PRO A 289 19.51 10.73 -10.75
N GLU A 290 20.52 9.89 -10.96
CA GLU A 290 21.70 10.20 -11.77
C GLU A 290 21.42 10.15 -13.28
N ARG A 291 20.26 9.62 -13.68
CA ARG A 291 19.83 9.42 -15.06
C ARG A 291 18.43 10.00 -15.28
N LEU A 292 18.28 11.30 -15.00
CA LEU A 292 16.99 11.99 -15.02
C LEU A 292 16.20 11.81 -16.33
N GLY A 293 16.85 11.79 -17.50
CA GLY A 293 16.16 11.55 -18.77
C GLY A 293 15.51 10.16 -18.86
N ALA A 294 16.23 9.12 -18.42
CA ALA A 294 15.68 7.76 -18.38
C ALA A 294 14.57 7.64 -17.32
N LEU A 295 14.72 8.33 -16.19
CA LEU A 295 13.71 8.36 -15.13
C LEU A 295 12.44 9.13 -15.52
N ALA A 296 12.57 10.25 -16.23
CA ALA A 296 11.44 10.99 -16.78
C ALA A 296 10.72 10.16 -17.83
N LEU A 297 11.45 9.51 -18.75
CA LEU A 297 10.85 8.63 -19.74
C LEU A 297 10.13 7.45 -19.09
N PHE A 298 10.71 6.84 -18.05
CA PHE A 298 10.08 5.80 -17.25
C PHE A 298 8.79 6.29 -16.59
N ALA A 299 8.85 7.46 -15.93
CA ALA A 299 7.71 8.06 -15.25
C ALA A 299 6.57 8.39 -16.22
N PHE A 300 6.86 8.77 -17.47
CA PHE A 300 5.86 8.98 -18.50
C PHE A 300 5.29 7.66 -19.07
N ILE A 301 6.17 6.75 -19.49
CA ILE A 301 5.77 5.56 -20.25
C ILE A 301 4.94 4.59 -19.38
N THR A 302 5.31 4.38 -18.12
CA THR A 302 4.63 3.38 -17.28
C THR A 302 3.12 3.62 -17.11
N PRO A 303 2.65 4.79 -16.65
CA PRO A 303 1.21 5.06 -16.56
C PRO A 303 0.52 5.16 -17.93
N ALA A 304 1.20 5.67 -18.96
CA ALA A 304 0.65 5.69 -20.32
C ALA A 304 0.41 4.27 -20.86
N LEU A 305 1.35 3.35 -20.65
CA LEU A 305 1.20 1.93 -21.03
C LEU A 305 0.07 1.26 -20.26
N TYR A 306 -0.02 1.50 -18.94
CA TYR A 306 -1.09 0.95 -18.11
C TYR A 306 -2.47 1.39 -18.63
N MET A 307 -2.61 2.68 -18.93
CA MET A 307 -3.86 3.24 -19.45
C MET A 307 -4.16 2.77 -20.87
N ALA A 308 -3.15 2.62 -21.73
CA ALA A 308 -3.32 2.04 -23.06
C ALA A 308 -3.82 0.59 -22.97
N ALA A 309 -3.24 -0.22 -22.07
CA ALA A 309 -3.68 -1.60 -21.84
C ALA A 309 -5.13 -1.67 -21.30
N TYR A 310 -5.51 -0.75 -20.42
CA TYR A 310 -6.91 -0.59 -19.98
C TYR A 310 -7.85 -0.33 -21.16
N PHE A 311 -7.58 0.68 -21.99
CA PHE A 311 -8.47 1.00 -23.12
C PHE A 311 -8.48 -0.11 -24.18
N ILE A 312 -7.37 -0.80 -24.43
CA ILE A 312 -7.34 -1.99 -25.29
C ILE A 312 -8.27 -3.06 -24.73
N THR A 313 -8.20 -3.31 -23.43
CA THR A 313 -9.08 -4.28 -22.76
C THR A 313 -10.55 -3.88 -22.91
N VAL A 314 -10.90 -2.62 -22.61
CA VAL A 314 -12.26 -2.10 -22.80
C VAL A 314 -12.72 -2.24 -24.25
N GLN A 315 -11.86 -1.90 -25.21
CA GLN A 315 -12.19 -1.98 -26.64
C GLN A 315 -12.46 -3.41 -27.10
N VAL A 316 -11.71 -4.39 -26.59
CA VAL A 316 -11.87 -5.81 -26.94
C VAL A 316 -13.13 -6.41 -26.30
N ILE A 317 -13.43 -6.07 -25.04
CA ILE A 317 -14.50 -6.71 -24.27
C ILE A 317 -15.87 -6.07 -24.54
N ALA A 318 -15.95 -4.74 -24.57
CA ALA A 318 -17.21 -4.01 -24.68
C ALA A 318 -17.23 -3.00 -25.84
N GLY A 319 -16.06 -2.57 -26.30
CA GLY A 319 -15.90 -1.41 -27.17
C GLY A 319 -15.84 -0.12 -26.35
N VAL A 320 -15.00 0.83 -26.81
CA VAL A 320 -14.91 2.15 -26.19
C VAL A 320 -16.05 3.04 -26.71
N ILE A 321 -16.75 3.72 -25.80
CA ILE A 321 -17.82 4.68 -26.14
C ILE A 321 -17.28 6.10 -26.36
N TRP A 322 -16.15 6.43 -25.72
CA TRP A 322 -15.52 7.75 -25.82
C TRP A 322 -14.88 7.97 -27.20
N SER A 323 -14.88 9.22 -27.64
CA SER A 323 -14.25 9.61 -28.92
C SER A 323 -12.73 9.41 -28.88
N ILE A 324 -12.10 9.24 -30.06
CA ILE A 324 -10.65 9.07 -30.16
C ILE A 324 -9.86 10.17 -29.45
N HIS A 325 -10.36 11.40 -29.45
CA HIS A 325 -9.73 12.53 -28.77
C HIS A 325 -9.64 12.32 -27.25
N VAL A 326 -10.67 11.72 -26.64
CA VAL A 326 -10.75 11.55 -25.18
C VAL A 326 -9.83 10.43 -24.71
N TRP A 327 -9.94 9.23 -25.27
CA TRP A 327 -9.16 8.10 -24.74
C TRP A 327 -7.67 8.18 -25.11
N THR A 328 -7.33 8.65 -26.32
CA THR A 328 -5.91 8.90 -26.66
C THR A 328 -5.34 10.06 -25.85
N GLY A 329 -6.13 11.11 -25.60
CA GLY A 329 -5.78 12.21 -24.71
C GLY A 329 -5.55 11.74 -23.26
N ALA A 330 -6.43 10.89 -22.73
CA ALA A 330 -6.31 10.33 -21.40
C ALA A 330 -5.04 9.46 -21.23
N ILE A 331 -4.68 8.67 -22.25
CA ILE A 331 -3.42 7.91 -22.27
C ILE A 331 -2.21 8.85 -22.19
N PHE A 332 -2.19 9.90 -23.02
CA PHE A 332 -1.08 10.86 -23.03
C PHE A 332 -0.98 11.63 -21.70
N LEU A 333 -2.11 12.14 -21.20
CA LEU A 333 -2.17 12.84 -19.92
C LEU A 333 -1.77 11.96 -18.74
N SER A 334 -2.05 10.65 -18.78
CA SER A 334 -1.56 9.70 -17.79
C SER A 334 -0.02 9.69 -17.72
N GLY A 335 0.64 9.80 -18.87
CA GLY A 335 2.09 9.99 -18.93
C GLY A 335 2.56 11.33 -18.35
N ILE A 336 1.85 12.42 -18.65
CA ILE A 336 2.16 13.75 -18.08
C ILE A 336 2.00 13.76 -16.56
N ILE A 337 0.95 13.11 -16.02
CA ILE A 337 0.75 12.94 -14.58
C ILE A 337 1.93 12.17 -13.95
N GLY A 338 2.47 11.17 -14.64
CA GLY A 338 3.68 10.49 -14.20
C GLY A 338 4.90 11.40 -14.11
N LEU A 339 5.09 12.31 -15.08
CA LEU A 339 6.14 13.34 -15.01
C LEU A 339 5.91 14.32 -13.87
N LEU A 340 4.67 14.72 -13.59
CA LEU A 340 4.33 15.57 -12.45
C LEU A 340 4.64 14.88 -11.12
N ALA A 341 4.33 13.59 -11.00
CA ALA A 341 4.70 12.79 -9.83
C ALA A 341 6.23 12.77 -9.62
N LEU A 342 7.01 12.63 -10.70
CA LEU A 342 8.46 12.76 -10.64
C LEU A 342 8.92 14.13 -10.17
N PHE A 343 8.31 15.21 -10.68
CA PHE A 343 8.64 16.57 -10.26
C PHE A 343 8.42 16.77 -8.76
N VAL A 344 7.27 16.31 -8.23
CA VAL A 344 6.92 16.40 -6.80
C VAL A 344 7.88 15.57 -5.94
N VAL A 345 8.14 14.31 -6.33
CA VAL A 345 9.07 13.43 -5.59
C VAL A 345 10.48 14.02 -5.57
N ASN A 346 10.96 14.53 -6.70
CA ASN A 346 12.27 15.17 -6.82
C ASN A 346 12.36 16.40 -5.90
N GLY A 347 11.34 17.27 -5.91
CA GLY A 347 11.27 18.43 -5.02
C GLY A 347 11.28 18.05 -3.55
N ALA A 348 10.42 17.11 -3.14
CA ALA A 348 10.31 16.67 -1.75
C ALA A 348 11.60 16.05 -1.21
N LEU A 349 12.36 15.33 -2.04
CA LEU A 349 13.61 14.69 -1.62
C LEU A 349 14.80 15.65 -1.56
N HIS A 350 14.78 16.74 -2.34
CA HIS A 350 15.79 17.81 -2.28
C HIS A 350 15.52 18.87 -1.22
N LEU A 351 14.31 18.94 -0.66
CA LEU A 351 13.96 19.84 0.45
C LEU A 351 14.54 19.40 1.82
N LYS A 352 15.25 18.27 1.90
CA LYS A 352 15.98 17.95 3.13
C LYS A 352 17.13 18.94 3.31
N PRO A 353 17.15 19.73 4.40
CA PRO A 353 18.35 20.48 4.75
C PRO A 353 19.49 19.47 4.92
N ASN A 354 20.69 19.86 4.48
CA ASN A 354 21.90 19.14 4.84
C ASN A 354 22.02 19.18 6.38
N GLU A 355 21.60 18.11 7.06
CA GLU A 355 21.89 17.85 8.47
C GLU A 355 23.17 17.03 8.60
#